data_AF-A0A2L2WL64-F1
#
_entry.id   AF-A0A2L2WL64-F1
#
_cell.length_a   1.000
_cell.length_b   1.000
_cell.length_c   1.000
_cell.angle_alpha   90.00
_cell.angle_beta   90.00
_cell.angle_gamma   90.00
#
_symmetry.space_group_name_H-M   'P 1'
#
loop_
_entity.id
_entity.type
_entity.pdbx_description
1 polymer ?
#
loop_
_entity_poly.entity_id
_entity_poly.type
_entity_poly.pdbx_seq_one_letter_code
_entity_poly.pdbx_strand_id
1 'polypeptide(L)' 'MEGTYLVWADISAFGMTSDQVTERLLTEGRVMVSSGTIYGQAGEGFIRINIACPRERMMEGLRRMAAVLPR' A
#
# COMPACT_ATOMS: atom_id res chain seq x y z
N MET A 1 -5.18 -22.99 2.18
CA MET A 1 -4.41 -22.18 3.14
C MET A 1 -4.29 -20.79 2.52
N GLU A 2 -4.99 -19.78 3.03
CA GLU A 2 -5.12 -18.47 2.38
C GLU A 2 -4.58 -17.34 3.27
N GLY A 3 -3.42 -17.53 3.88
CA GLY A 3 -2.84 -16.55 4.78
C GLY A 3 -1.34 -16.42 4.58
N THR A 4 -0.91 -15.27 4.09
CA THR A 4 0.49 -14.82 4.17
C THR A 4 0.54 -13.52 4.96
N TYR A 5 1.74 -13.08 5.34
CA TYR A 5 1.95 -11.76 5.95
C TYR A 5 2.01 -10.61 4.93
N LEU A 6 1.60 -10.86 3.68
CA LEU A 6 1.56 -9.88 2.61
C LEU A 6 0.10 -9.64 2.21
N VAL A 7 -0.39 -8.44 2.50
CA VAL A 7 -1.74 -7.99 2.11
C VAL A 7 -1.67 -7.43 0.70
N TRP A 8 -2.57 -7.90 -0.16
CA TRP A 8 -2.81 -7.34 -1.48
C TRP A 8 -4.02 -6.41 -1.39
N ALA A 9 -3.77 -5.10 -1.44
CA ALA A 9 -4.79 -4.08 -1.20
C ALA A 9 -5.21 -3.40 -2.51
N ASP A 10 -6.51 -3.39 -2.78
CA ASP A 10 -7.14 -2.68 -3.89
C ASP A 10 -7.14 -1.17 -3.59
N ILE A 11 -6.65 -0.37 -4.54
CA ILE A 11 -6.55 1.09 -4.45
C ILE A 11 -7.40 1.80 -5.51
N SER A 12 -8.23 1.07 -6.25
CA SER A 12 -9.06 1.59 -7.36
C SER A 12 -9.98 2.75 -6.93
N ALA A 13 -10.40 2.76 -5.66
CA ALA A 13 -11.22 3.83 -5.07
C ALA A 13 -10.54 5.21 -5.10
N PHE A 14 -9.21 5.28 -5.17
CA PHE A 14 -8.48 6.55 -5.17
C PHE A 14 -8.36 7.19 -6.56
N GLY A 15 -8.72 6.47 -7.64
CA GLY A 15 -8.56 6.99 -9.02
C GLY A 15 -7.10 7.28 -9.41
N MET A 16 -6.15 6.63 -8.73
CA MET A 16 -4.70 6.78 -8.94
C MET A 16 -4.11 5.45 -9.40
N THR A 17 -2.99 5.50 -10.14
CA THR A 17 -2.27 4.28 -10.50
C THR A 17 -1.53 3.69 -9.30
N SER A 18 -1.18 2.41 -9.37
CA SER A 18 -0.36 1.73 -8.35
C SER A 18 0.92 2.49 -8.05
N ASP A 19 1.63 2.91 -9.10
CA ASP A 19 2.90 3.64 -8.97
C ASP A 19 2.71 5.02 -8.32
N GLN A 20 1.65 5.76 -8.68
CA GLN A 20 1.31 7.05 -8.08
C GLN A 20 1.01 6.92 -6.58
N VAL A 21 0.26 5.89 -6.18
CA VAL A 21 -0.03 5.63 -4.76
C VAL A 21 1.25 5.28 -4.02
N THR A 22 2.09 4.39 -4.53
CA THR A 22 3.38 4.07 -3.88
C THR A 22 4.28 5.28 -3.72
N GLU A 23 4.41 6.11 -4.76
CA GLU A 23 5.26 7.29 -4.73
C GLU A 23 4.76 8.30 -3.69
N ARG A 24 3.45 8.53 -3.64
CA ARG A 24 2.83 9.42 -2.65
C ARG A 24 3.01 8.91 -1.23
N LEU A 25 2.79 7.62 -1.00
CA LEU A 25 3.01 6.99 0.29
C LEU A 25 4.47 7.11 0.74
N LEU A 26 5.43 6.95 -0.17
CA LEU A 26 6.85 7.07 0.12
C LEU A 26 7.26 8.51 0.45
N THR A 27 6.87 9.46 -0.40
CA THR A 27 7.34 10.85 -0.35
C THR A 27 6.62 11.67 0.72
N GLU A 28 5.28 11.66 0.72
CA GLU A 28 4.45 12.40 1.67
C GLU A 28 4.23 11.59 2.95
N GLY A 29 3.88 10.30 2.82
CA GLY A 29 3.52 9.45 3.95
C GLY A 29 4.72 8.87 4.71
N ARG A 30 5.92 8.89 4.13
CA ARG A 30 7.11 8.18 4.65
C ARG A 30 6.82 6.69 4.93
N VAL A 31 5.98 6.07 4.09
CA VAL A 31 5.61 4.66 4.14
C VAL A 31 5.98 4.00 2.81
N MET A 32 6.91 3.05 2.87
CA MET A 32 7.30 2.27 1.70
C MET A 32 6.40 1.03 1.58
N VAL A 33 5.73 0.87 0.44
CA VAL A 33 4.97 -0.33 0.05
C VAL A 33 5.40 -0.77 -1.35
N SER A 34 5.03 -1.97 -1.79
CA SER A 34 5.34 -2.41 -3.15
C SER A 34 4.20 -2.06 -4.10
N SER A 35 4.54 -1.51 -5.26
CA SER A 35 3.57 -1.31 -6.35
C SER A 35 3.13 -2.67 -6.88
N GLY A 36 1.84 -2.80 -7.21
CA GLY A 36 1.31 -4.03 -7.77
C GLY A 36 1.82 -4.31 -9.19
N THR A 37 2.27 -3.29 -9.92
CA THR A 37 2.83 -3.39 -11.28
C THR A 37 4.09 -4.26 -11.34
N ILE A 38 4.81 -4.40 -10.21
CA ILE A 38 5.99 -5.28 -10.08
C ILE A 38 5.62 -6.76 -10.34
N TYR A 39 4.34 -7.13 -10.18
CA TYR A 39 3.82 -8.48 -10.43
C TYR A 39 3.18 -8.63 -11.82
N GLY A 40 3.34 -7.64 -12.69
CA GLY A 40 2.78 -7.58 -14.04
C GLY A 40 1.57 -6.67 -14.15
N GLN A 41 1.05 -6.52 -15.37
CA GLN A 41 -0.05 -5.60 -15.68
C GLN A 41 -1.34 -5.88 -14.88
N ALA A 42 -1.58 -7.15 -14.51
CA ALA A 42 -2.71 -7.55 -13.68
C ALA A 42 -2.66 -7.00 -12.25
N GLY A 43 -1.51 -6.48 -11.80
CA GLY A 43 -1.37 -5.85 -10.50
C GLY A 43 -1.57 -4.33 -10.48
N GLU A 44 -1.86 -3.71 -11.63
CA GLU A 44 -2.31 -2.32 -11.66
C GLU A 44 -3.60 -2.16 -10.85
N GLY A 45 -3.72 -1.05 -10.11
CA GLY A 45 -4.82 -0.83 -9.16
C GLY A 45 -4.64 -1.54 -7.82
N PHE A 46 -3.47 -2.14 -7.55
CA PHE A 46 -3.14 -2.75 -6.26
C PHE A 46 -1.79 -2.29 -5.69
N ILE A 47 -1.66 -2.43 -4.37
CA ILE A 47 -0.38 -2.34 -3.65
C ILE A 47 -0.19 -3.56 -2.74
N ARG A 48 1.06 -3.87 -2.39
CA ARG A 48 1.39 -4.94 -1.44
C ARG A 48 1.94 -4.38 -0.13
N ILE A 49 1.31 -4.75 0.98
CA ILE A 49 1.67 -4.31 2.33
C ILE A 49 2.21 -5.49 3.14
N ASN A 50 3.37 -5.33 3.76
CA ASN A 50 3.91 -6.32 4.69
C ASN A 50 3.37 -6.06 6.11
N ILE A 51 2.65 -7.03 6.66
CA ILE A 51 2.07 -6.96 8.00
C ILE A 51 2.87 -7.70 9.08
N ALA A 52 3.99 -8.34 8.73
CA ALA A 52 4.92 -8.97 9.68
C ALA A 52 5.79 -7.92 10.40
N CYS A 53 5.15 -7.09 11.22
CA CYS A 53 5.81 -6.11 12.07
C CYS A 53 5.04 -5.94 13.40
N PRO A 54 5.65 -5.30 14.42
CA PRO A 54 4.93 -5.00 15.66
C PRO A 54 3.67 -4.18 15.39
N ARG A 55 2.60 -4.46 16.16
CA ARG A 55 1.29 -3.79 16.00
C ARG A 55 1.40 -2.27 16.01
N GLU A 56 2.26 -1.71 16.87
CA GLU A 56 2.49 -0.28 16.95
C GLU A 56 3.01 0.30 15.63
N ARG A 57 3.99 -0.37 14.99
CA ARG A 57 4.52 0.03 13.69
C ARG A 57 3.46 -0.07 12.59
N MET A 58 2.64 -1.12 12.62
CA MET A 58 1.52 -1.28 11.68
C MET A 58 0.53 -0.13 11.82
N MET A 59 0.08 0.17 13.05
CA MET A 59 -0.87 1.25 13.30
C MET A 59 -0.33 2.61 12.88
N GLU A 60 0.96 2.87 13.11
CA GLU A 60 1.60 4.11 12.65
C GLU A 60 1.65 4.20 11.13
N GLY A 61 2.03 3.11 10.44
CA GLY A 61 2.00 3.05 8.98
C GLY A 61 0.62 3.34 8.41
N LEU A 62 -0.42 2.69 8.94
CA LEU A 62 -1.81 2.90 8.52
C LEU A 62 -2.28 4.35 8.73
N ARG A 63 -1.92 4.98 9.87
CA ARG A 63 -2.24 6.39 10.12
C ARG A 63 -1.59 7.32 9.11
N ARG A 64 -0.31 7.11 8.79
CA ARG A 64 0.41 7.90 7.78
C ARG A 64 -0.18 7.72 6.39
N MET A 65 -0.53 6.49 6.01
CA MET A 65 -1.21 6.21 4.75
C MET A 65 -2.55 6.98 4.67
N ALA A 66 -3.38 6.89 5.70
CA ALA A 66 -4.67 7.58 5.75
C ALA A 66 -4.56 9.11 5.73
N ALA A 67 -3.43 9.68 6.17
CA ALA A 67 -3.21 11.13 6.18
C ALA A 67 -2.90 11.70 4.78
N VAL A 68 -2.37 10.89 3.87
CA VAL A 68 -1.92 11.35 2.55
C VAL A 68 -2.77 10.80 1.40
N LEU A 69 -3.56 9.75 1.62
CA LEU A 69 -4.45 9.21 0.60
C LEU A 69 -5.77 10.00 0.54
N PRO A 70 -6.41 10.08 -0.65
CA PRO A 70 -7.74 10.68 -0.79
C PRO A 70 -8.79 9.99 0.09
N ARG A 71 -9.87 10.71 0.41
CA ARG A 71 -11.04 10.17 1.12
C ARG A 71 -12.04 9.57 0.14
#